data_AF-A0A7Y4QR93-F1
#
_entry.id   AF-A0A7Y4QR93-F1
#
_cell.length_a   1.000
_cell.length_b   1.000
_cell.length_c   1.000
_cell.angle_alpha   90.00
_cell.angle_beta   90.00
_cell.angle_gamma   90.00
#
_symmetry.space_group_name_H-M   'P 1'
#
loop_
_entity.id
_entity.type
_entity.pdbx_description
1 polymer ?
#
loop_
_entity_poly.entity_id
_entity_poly.type
_entity_poly.pdbx_seq_one_letter_code
_entity_poly.pdbx_strand_id
1 'polypeptide(L)'
;MITSLSTKGQAVIPEAIRDQARLHPGDKLEVGYVNGLVILRKRVALTAAKARALILSGRDLPEPTAKDEAEVQDAIETVRRRRSR
;
A
#
# COMPACT_ATOMS: atom_id res chain seq x y z
N MET A 1 17.87 -10.45 2.33
CA MET A 1 18.91 -9.41 2.23
C MET A 1 18.82 -8.55 3.48
N ILE A 2 19.93 -8.30 4.17
CA ILE A 2 19.97 -7.50 5.41
C ILE A 2 20.73 -6.22 5.09
N THR A 3 20.19 -5.07 5.53
CA THR A 3 20.83 -3.75 5.38
C THR A 3 20.99 -3.13 6.76
N SER A 4 22.03 -2.32 6.94
CA SER A 4 22.30 -1.64 8.21
C SER A 4 21.67 -0.24 8.20
N LEU A 5 21.12 0.16 9.34
CA LEU A 5 20.70 1.53 9.56
C LEU A 5 21.94 2.37 9.89
N SER A 6 22.16 3.45 9.15
CA SER A 6 23.26 4.38 9.43
C SER A 6 22.99 5.18 10.71
N THR A 7 24.03 5.84 11.23
CA THR A 7 23.93 6.74 12.39
C THR A 7 22.98 7.92 12.17
N LYS A 8 22.68 8.25 10.91
CA LYS A 8 21.72 9.30 10.52
C LYS A 8 20.31 8.75 10.28
N GLY A 9 20.04 7.49 10.63
CA GLY A 9 18.75 6.85 10.40
C GLY A 9 18.45 6.54 8.93
N GLN A 10 19.49 6.42 8.08
CA GLN A 10 19.32 6.11 6.67
C GLN A 10 19.58 4.62 6.42
N ALA A 11 18.69 3.98 5.66
CA ALA A 11 18.89 2.63 5.15
C ALA A 11 18.94 2.69 3.62
N VAL A 12 19.92 2.01 3.02
CA VAL A 12 20.02 1.92 1.57
C VAL A 12 19.03 0.88 1.07
N ILE A 13 18.17 1.29 0.14
CA ILE A 13 17.29 0.38 -0.60
C ILE A 13 18.10 -0.22 -1.76
N PRO A 14 18.31 -1.54 -1.78
CA PRO A 14 19.05 -2.22 -2.84
C PRO A 14 18.44 -1.95 -4.23
N GLU A 15 19.29 -1.89 -5.26
CA GLU A 15 18.88 -1.61 -6.65
C GLU A 15 17.74 -2.51 -7.13
N ALA A 16 17.87 -3.83 -6.94
CA ALA A 16 16.83 -4.78 -7.33
C ALA A 16 15.44 -4.46 -6.72
N ILE A 17 15.39 -3.96 -5.48
CA ILE A 17 14.13 -3.57 -4.83
C ILE A 17 13.65 -2.21 -5.37
N ARG A 18 14.56 -1.27 -5.65
CA ARG A 18 14.21 0.01 -6.26
C ARG A 18 13.56 -0.20 -7.63
N ASP A 19 14.10 -1.09 -8.45
CA ASP A 19 13.58 -1.38 -9.79
C ASP A 19 12.21 -2.04 -9.73
N GLN A 20 12.05 -3.06 -8.87
CA GLN A 20 10.77 -3.73 -8.65
C GLN A 20 9.68 -2.75 -8.16
N ALA A 21 10.04 -1.84 -7.25
CA ALA A 21 9.14 -0.83 -6.71
C ALA A 21 9.06 0.45 -7.56
N ARG A 22 9.77 0.51 -8.70
CA ARG A 22 9.87 1.68 -9.61
C ARG A 22 10.23 2.98 -8.87
N LEU A 23 11.16 2.88 -7.92
CA LEU A 23 11.68 3.98 -7.13
C LEU A 23 12.88 4.61 -7.83
N HIS A 24 12.80 5.92 -8.04
CA HIS A 24 13.85 6.73 -8.65
C HIS A 24 14.37 7.73 -7.63
N PRO A 25 15.63 8.18 -7.76
CA PRO A 25 16.15 9.27 -6.94
C PRO A 25 15.22 10.50 -7.00
N GLY A 26 14.88 11.06 -5.84
CA GLY A 26 13.98 12.21 -5.73
C GLY A 26 12.49 11.87 -5.55
N ASP A 27 12.10 10.59 -5.68
CA ASP A 27 10.74 10.17 -5.35
C ASP A 27 10.40 10.43 -3.88
N LYS A 28 9.18 10.90 -3.63
CA LYS A 28 8.65 11.07 -2.28
C LYS A 28 7.97 9.78 -1.82
N LEU A 29 8.38 9.30 -0.65
CA LEU A 29 7.83 8.11 -0.01
C LEU A 29 7.02 8.48 1.23
N GLU A 30 5.87 7.86 1.39
CA GLU A 30 5.17 7.80 2.67
C GLU A 30 5.80 6.67 3.51
N VAL A 31 6.09 6.98 4.77
CA VAL A 31 6.71 6.06 5.73
C VAL A 31 5.67 5.75 6.80
N GLY A 32 5.36 4.47 6.98
CA GLY A 32 4.43 3.99 8.00
C GLY A 32 5.04 2.87 8.82
N TYR A 33 4.42 2.57 9.96
CA TYR A 33 4.77 1.44 10.81
C TYR A 33 3.52 0.65 11.16
N VAL A 34 3.53 -0.66 10.86
CA VAL A 34 2.44 -1.57 11.18
C VAL A 34 3.02 -2.93 11.58
N ASN A 35 2.67 -3.44 12.75
CA ASN A 35 3.02 -4.79 13.22
C ASN A 35 4.52 -5.13 13.12
N GLY A 36 5.41 -4.21 13.51
CA GLY A 36 6.87 -4.45 13.41
C GLY A 36 7.47 -4.17 12.04
N LEU A 37 6.65 -3.83 11.04
CA LEU A 37 7.10 -3.57 9.66
C LEU A 37 7.15 -2.07 9.39
N VAL A 38 8.28 -1.60 8.89
CA VAL A 38 8.39 -0.27 8.26
C VAL A 38 7.91 -0.40 6.82
N ILE A 39 6.85 0.33 6.48
CA ILE A 39 6.25 0.33 5.15
C ILE A 39 6.69 1.59 4.43
N LEU A 40 7.22 1.41 3.22
CA LEU A 40 7.56 2.50 2.32
C LEU A 40 6.61 2.47 1.12
N ARG A 41 5.84 3.52 0.92
CA ARG A 41 4.91 3.64 -0.21
C ARG A 41 5.28 4.83 -1.07
N LYS A 42 5.48 4.63 -2.37
CA LYS A 42 5.66 5.73 -3.31
C LYS A 42 4.42 6.59 -3.34
N ARG A 43 4.56 7.89 -3.02
CA ARG A 43 3.44 8.81 -3.01
C ARG A 43 3.03 9.11 -4.44
N VAL A 44 1.89 8.56 -4.84
CA VAL A 44 1.26 8.91 -6.11
C VAL A 44 0.22 9.97 -5.80
N ALA A 45 0.48 11.21 -6.21
CA ALA A 45 -0.50 12.28 -6.07
C ALA A 45 -1.77 11.91 -6.84
N LEU A 46 -2.90 11.98 -6.16
CA LEU A 46 -4.20 11.81 -6.77
C LEU A 46 -4.52 13.10 -7.53
N THR A 47 -4.16 13.16 -8.80
CA THR A 47 -4.53 14.29 -9.67
C THR A 47 -6.03 14.20 -9.99
N ALA A 48 -6.67 15.33 -10.30
CA ALA A 48 -8.08 15.34 -10.70
C ALA A 48 -8.35 14.38 -11.88
N ALA A 49 -7.41 14.31 -12.84
CA ALA A 49 -7.48 13.36 -13.96
C ALA A 49 -7.43 11.90 -13.49
N LYS A 50 -6.56 11.55 -12.54
CA LYS A 50 -6.49 10.19 -11.97
C LYS A 50 -7.72 9.85 -11.15
N ALA A 51 -8.22 10.78 -10.35
CA ALA A 51 -9.46 10.60 -9.60
C ALA A 51 -10.64 10.34 -10.56
N ARG A 52 -10.75 11.14 -11.62
CA ARG A 52 -11.78 10.94 -12.66
C ARG A 52 -11.64 9.59 -13.35
N ALA A 53 -10.41 9.19 -13.71
CA ALA A 53 -10.16 7.89 -14.33
C ALA A 53 -10.60 6.73 -13.41
N LEU A 54 -10.29 6.81 -12.11
CA LEU A 54 -10.71 5.80 -11.11
C LEU A 54 -12.24 5.74 -10.96
N ILE A 55 -12.91 6.89 -10.92
CA ILE A 55 -14.37 6.97 -10.84
C ILE A 55 -15.01 6.35 -12.09
N LEU A 56 -14.47 6.64 -13.27
CA LEU A 56 -14.97 6.09 -14.53
C LEU A 56 -14.73 4.58 -14.61
N SER A 57 -13.53 4.10 -14.28
CA SER A 57 -13.26 2.66 -14.25
C SER A 57 -14.12 1.91 -13.24
N GLY A 58 -14.53 2.59 -12.15
CA GLY A 58 -15.45 2.02 -11.17
C GLY A 58 -16.86 1.75 -11.73
N ARG A 59 -17.26 2.45 -12.79
CA ARG A 59 -18.56 2.21 -13.46
C ARG A 59 -18.56 0.98 -14.35
N ASP A 60 -17.38 0.54 -14.79
CA ASP A 60 -17.19 -0.66 -15.59
C ASP A 60 -16.95 -1.91 -14.71
N LEU A 61 -16.91 -1.73 -13.38
CA LEU A 61 -16.84 -2.87 -12.46
C LEU A 61 -18.21 -3.58 -12.43
N PRO A 62 -18.22 -4.92 -12.36
CA PRO A 62 -19.46 -5.65 -12.13
C PRO A 62 -20.07 -5.22 -10.80
N GLU A 63 -21.41 -5.18 -10.77
CA GLU A 63 -22.15 -4.92 -9.53
C GLU A 63 -21.70 -5.92 -8.45
N PRO A 64 -21.43 -5.46 -7.22
CA PRO A 64 -21.06 -6.33 -6.12
C PRO A 64 -22.11 -7.41 -5.95
N THR A 65 -21.68 -8.67 -5.95
CA THR A 65 -22.58 -9.79 -5.68
C THR A 65 -22.72 -10.00 -4.17
N ALA A 66 -23.80 -10.68 -3.76
CA ALA A 66 -23.96 -11.08 -2.36
C ALA A 66 -22.77 -11.92 -1.83
N LYS A 67 -22.05 -12.61 -2.73
CA LYS A 67 -20.83 -13.35 -2.39
C LYS A 67 -19.67 -12.40 -2.08
N ASP A 68 -19.47 -11.36 -2.91
CA ASP A 68 -18.42 -10.37 -2.68
C ASP A 68 -18.65 -9.64 -1.36
N GLU A 69 -19.90 -9.31 -1.03
CA GLU A 69 -20.27 -8.72 0.25
C GLU A 69 -19.95 -9.65 1.44
N ALA A 70 -20.26 -10.94 1.32
CA ALA A 70 -19.96 -11.92 2.36
C ALA A 70 -18.45 -12.08 2.60
N GLU A 71 -17.64 -12.10 1.53
CA GLU A 71 -16.18 -12.17 1.62
C GLU A 71 -15.59 -10.93 2.33
N VAL A 72 -16.13 -9.74 2.07
CA VAL A 72 -15.73 -8.51 2.76
C VAL A 72 -16.09 -8.58 4.24
N GLN A 73 -17.28 -9.05 4.60
CA GLN A 73 -17.69 -9.18 6.01
C GLN A 73 -16.80 -10.15 6.78
N ASP A 74 -16.48 -11.32 6.22
CA ASP A 74 -15.58 -12.29 6.87
C ASP A 74 -14.16 -11.73 7.09
N ALA A 75 -13.65 -10.97 6.10
CA ALA A 75 -12.37 -10.27 6.24
C ALA A 75 -12.41 -9.23 7.39
N ILE A 76 -13.48 -8.45 7.50
CA ILE A 76 -13.68 -7.48 8.59
C ILE A 76 -13.73 -8.20 9.95
N GLU A 77 -14.51 -9.27 10.07
CA GLU A 77 -14.63 -10.04 11.31
C GLU A 77 -13.30 -10.67 11.73
N THR A 78 -12.52 -11.16 10.78
CA THR A 78 -11.17 -11.72 11.02
C THR A 78 -10.23 -10.66 11.58
N VAL A 79 -10.22 -9.45 11.02
CA VAL A 79 -9.40 -8.34 11.55
C VAL A 79 -9.88 -7.91 12.94
N ARG A 80 -11.20 -7.84 13.17
CA ARG A 80 -11.77 -7.50 14.49
C ARG A 80 -11.37 -8.51 15.56
N ARG A 81 -11.48 -9.81 15.28
CA ARG A 81 -11.06 -10.89 16.18
C ARG A 81 -9.57 -10.84 16.52
N ARG A 82 -8.72 -10.38 15.59
CA ARG A 82 -7.28 -10.19 15.84
C ARG A 82 -6.96 -8.98 16.71
N ARG A 83 -7.79 -7.94 16.73
CA ARG A 83 -7.59 -6.75 17.58
C ARG A 83 -8.13 -6.90 19.00
N SER A 84 -9.04 -7.85 19.23
CA SER A 84 -9.61 -8.14 20.55
C SER A 84 -8.80 -9.17 21.36
N ARG A 85 -7.72 -9.71 20.81
CA ARG A 85 -6.72 -10.54 21.48
C ARG A 85 -5.44 -9.74 21.68
#